data_AF-A0A3Q9WY55-F1
#
_entry.id   AF-A0A3Q9WY55-F1
#
_cell.length_a   1.000
_cell.length_b   1.000
_cell.length_c   1.000
_cell.angle_alpha   90.00
_cell.angle_beta   90.00
_cell.angle_gamma   90.00
#
_symmetry.space_group_name_H-M   'P 1'
#
loop_
_entity.id
_entity.type
_entity.pdbx_description
1 polymer ?
#
loop_
_entity_poly.entity_id
_entity_poly.type
_entity_poly.pdbx_seq_one_letter_code
_entity_poly.pdbx_strand_id
1 'polypeptide(L)' 'MINMIPSIFVPLVGLFVPAVTMAFLYFYIQKDQIL' A
#
# COMPACT_ATOMS: atom_id res chain seq x y z
N MET A 1 -19.21 20.93 6.59
CA MET A 1 -18.90 19.49 6.68
C MET A 1 -17.68 19.20 5.79
N ILE A 2 -16.47 19.16 6.35
CA ILE A 2 -15.20 18.82 5.63
C ILE A 2 -14.52 17.58 6.27
N ASN A 3 -15.10 17.03 7.34
CA ASN A 3 -14.46 16.04 8.19
C ASN A 3 -14.36 14.61 7.61
N MET A 4 -14.75 14.38 6.35
CA MET A 4 -14.63 13.06 5.70
C MET A 4 -13.27 12.82 5.04
N ILE A 5 -12.50 13.88 4.76
CA ILE A 5 -11.19 13.74 4.11
C ILE A 5 -10.22 12.94 5.00
N PRO A 6 -10.01 13.28 6.30
CA PRO A 6 -9.09 12.51 7.12
C PRO A 6 -9.52 11.05 7.28
N SER A 7 -10.82 10.78 7.50
CA SER A 7 -11.32 9.42 7.70
C SER A 7 -11.15 8.50 6.51
N ILE A 8 -11.05 9.04 5.29
CA ILE A 8 -10.85 8.25 4.06
C ILE A 8 -9.37 8.16 3.71
N PHE A 9 -8.64 9.28 3.74
CA PHE A 9 -7.24 9.31 3.32
C PHE A 9 -6.29 8.67 4.34
N VAL A 10 -6.58 8.75 5.64
CA VAL A 10 -5.74 8.11 6.68
C VAL A 10 -5.67 6.59 6.50
N PRO A 11 -6.78 5.83 6.38
CA PRO A 11 -6.68 4.40 6.13
C PRO A 11 -6.15 4.08 4.72
N LEU A 12 -6.44 4.91 3.72
CA LEU A 12 -5.94 4.68 2.36
C LEU A 12 -4.40 4.76 2.29
N VAL A 13 -3.82 5.80 2.89
CA VAL A 13 -2.37 6.04 2.87
C VAL A 13 -1.64 5.25 3.95
N GLY A 14 -2.28 5.01 5.10
CA GLY A 14 -1.67 4.30 6.23
C GLY A 14 -1.77 2.78 6.16
N LEU A 15 -2.76 2.23 5.43
CA LEU A 15 -3.01 0.78 5.36
C LEU A 15 -3.01 0.27 3.92
N PHE A 16 -3.87 0.83 3.06
CA PHE A 16 -4.07 0.30 1.71
C PHE A 16 -2.82 0.46 0.82
N VAL A 17 -2.31 1.69 0.69
CA VAL A 17 -1.11 1.97 -0.12
C VAL A 17 0.11 1.17 0.39
N PRO A 18 0.39 1.11 1.70
CA PRO A 18 1.47 0.29 2.24
C PRO A 18 1.28 -1.20 1.96
N ALA A 19 0.08 -1.75 2.19
CA ALA A 19 -0.18 -3.18 1.95
C ALA A 19 0.02 -3.55 0.47
N VAL A 20 -0.48 -2.73 -0.44
CA VAL A 20 -0.33 -2.92 -1.88
C VAL A 20 1.14 -2.80 -2.28
N THR A 21 1.85 -1.77 -1.81
CA THR A 21 3.28 -1.58 -2.10
C THR A 21 4.11 -2.77 -1.60
N MET A 22 3.87 -3.24 -0.39
CA MET A 22 4.58 -4.39 0.17
C MET A 22 4.32 -5.68 -0.62
N ALA A 23 3.09 -5.91 -1.07
CA ALA A 23 2.77 -7.07 -1.91
C ALA A 23 3.50 -7.00 -3.26
N PHE A 24 3.51 -5.83 -3.92
CA PHE A 24 4.23 -5.64 -5.17
C PHE A 24 5.75 -5.79 -4.99
N LEU A 25 6.33 -5.22 -3.92
CA LEU A 25 7.75 -5.36 -3.61
C LEU A 25 8.13 -6.81 -3.33
N TYR A 26 7.28 -7.56 -2.60
CA TYR A 26 7.48 -8.98 -2.36
C TYR A 26 7.57 -9.76 -3.68
N PHE A 27 6.63 -9.55 -4.60
CA PHE A 27 6.70 -10.20 -5.91
C PHE A 27 7.88 -9.71 -6.74
N TYR A 28 8.22 -8.42 -6.71
CA TYR A 28 9.37 -7.87 -7.44
C TYR A 28 10.68 -8.52 -6.99
N ILE A 29 10.93 -8.56 -5.68
CA ILE A 29 12.16 -9.17 -5.12
C ILE A 29 12.22 -10.66 -5.44
N GLN A 30 11.10 -11.39 -5.31
CA GLN A 30 11.08 -12.81 -5.67
C GLN A 30 11.34 -13.06 -7.16
N LYS A 31 10.98 -12.13 -8.06
CA LYS A 31 11.30 -12.27 -9.49
C LYS A 31 12.80 -12.25 -9.78
N ASP A 32 13.59 -11.50 -9.02
CA ASP A 32 15.05 -11.48 -9.12
C ASP A 32 15.71 -12.73 -8.48
N GLN A 33 15.00 -13.46 -7.61
CA GLN A 33 15.48 -14.69 -6.96
C GLN A 33 15.14 -15.98 -7.73
N ILE A 34 14.35 -15.91 -8.81
CA ILE A 34 13.97 -17.06 -9.65
C ILE A 34 15.01 -17.32 -10.77
N LEU A 35 16.12 -16.57 -10.83
CA LEU A 35 17.29 -16.85 -11.68
C LEU A 35 18.37 -17.64 -10.94
#